data_AF-A0A650CXA3-F1
#
_entry.id   AF-A0A650CXA3-F1
#
_cell.length_a   1.000
_cell.length_b   1.000
_cell.length_c   1.000
_cell.angle_alpha   90.00
_cell.angle_beta   90.00
_cell.angle_gamma   90.00
#
_symmetry.space_group_name_H-M   'P 1'
#
loop_
_entity.id
_entity.type
_entity.pdbx_description
1 polymer ?
#
loop_
_entity_poly.entity_id
_entity_poly.type
_entity_poly.pdbx_seq_one_letter_code
_entity_poly.pdbx_strand_id
1 'polypeptide(L)' 'MPITDPEKLRIVQERVFIKKVCRNCGALNSIRATKCRRCHSRNLRIKKKELPAKKA' A
#
# COMPACT_ATOMS: atom_id res chain seq x y z
N MET A 1 5.08 13.80 -9.25
CA MET A 1 6.04 13.27 -10.24
C MET A 1 5.27 12.42 -11.24
N PRO A 2 5.16 12.82 -12.53
CA PRO A 2 4.55 11.96 -13.52
C PRO A 2 5.56 10.84 -13.84
N ILE A 3 5.34 9.67 -13.24
CA ILE A 3 6.04 8.45 -13.64
C ILE A 3 5.23 7.90 -14.80
N THR A 4 5.62 8.23 -16.03
CA THR A 4 4.96 7.76 -17.26
C THR A 4 5.56 6.48 -17.82
N ASP A 5 6.76 6.13 -17.35
CA ASP A 5 7.48 4.93 -17.77
C ASP A 5 6.81 3.66 -17.20
N PRO A 6 6.41 2.69 -18.05
CA PRO A 6 5.67 1.50 -17.63
C PRO A 6 6.49 0.60 -16.69
N GLU A 7 7.81 0.51 -16.82
CA GLU A 7 8.64 -0.29 -15.91
C GLU A 7 8.69 0.34 -14.52
N LYS A 8 8.89 1.66 -14.47
CA LYS A 8 8.90 2.39 -13.19
C LYS A 8 7.55 2.32 -12.49
N LEU A 9 6.45 2.32 -13.25
CA LEU A 9 5.10 2.12 -12.70
C LEU A 9 4.94 0.75 -12.05
N ARG A 10 5.43 -0.32 -12.69
CA ARG A 10 5.39 -1.68 -12.13
C ARG A 10 6.20 -1.78 -10.83
N ILE A 11 7.41 -1.21 -10.81
CA ILE A 11 8.26 -1.17 -9.61
C ILE A 11 7.55 -0.46 -8.45
N VAL A 12 6.89 0.67 -8.74
CA VAL A 12 6.14 1.42 -7.73
C VAL A 12 4.91 0.63 -7.26
N GLN A 13 4.17 0.00 -8.16
CA GLN A 13 3.04 -0.87 -7.80
C GLN A 13 3.46 -1.97 -6.84
N GLU A 14 4.52 -2.70 -7.17
CA GLU A 14 5.00 -3.82 -6.36
C GLU A 14 5.56 -3.38 -5.01
N ARG A 15 6.39 -2.33 -4.99
CA ARG A 15 7.08 -1.90 -3.75
C ARG A 15 6.17 -1.09 -2.83
N VAL A 16 5.33 -0.22 -3.37
CA VAL A 16 4.62 0.82 -2.60
C VAL A 16 3.15 0.49 -2.36
N PHE A 17 2.49 -0.19 -3.31
CA PHE A 17 1.04 -0.43 -3.27
C PHE A 17 0.65 -1.83 -2.81
N ILE A 18 1.48 -2.87 -3.03
CA ILE A 18 1.23 -4.23 -2.52
C ILE A 18 1.59 -4.34 -1.03
N LYS A 19 0.85 -3.62 -0.19
CA LYS A 19 1.01 -3.58 1.27
C LYS A 19 -0.37 -3.58 1.94
N LYS A 20 -0.41 -3.98 3.22
CA LYS A 20 -1.57 -3.82 4.10
C LYS A 20 -1.35 -2.64 5.04
N VAL A 21 -2.38 -1.84 5.29
CA VAL A 21 -2.37 -0.73 6.26
C VAL A 21 -3.17 -1.16 7.48
N CYS A 22 -2.66 -0.96 8.69
CA CYS A 22 -3.44 -1.18 9.89
C CYS A 22 -4.49 -0.09 10.06
N ARG A 23 -5.75 -0.45 10.33
CA ARG A 23 -6.83 0.53 10.58
C ARG A 23 -6.71 1.22 11.95
N ASN A 24 -6.00 0.61 12.90
CA ASN A 24 -5.89 1.15 14.26
C ASN A 24 -4.70 2.11 14.42
N CYS A 25 -3.53 1.77 13.86
CA CYS A 25 -2.29 2.56 14.04
C CYS A 25 -1.67 3.07 12.74
N GLY A 26 -2.28 2.82 11.58
CA GLY A 26 -1.78 3.29 10.27
C GLY A 26 -0.50 2.61 9.75
N ALA A 27 0.07 1.64 10.48
CA ALA A 27 1.31 0.99 10.08
C ALA A 27 1.17 0.23 8.74
N LEU A 28 2.18 0.36 7.87
CA LEU A 28 2.31 -0.44 6.66
C LEU A 28 2.90 -1.83 6.99
N ASN A 29 2.22 -2.88 6.57
CA ASN A 29 2.58 -4.27 6.78
C ASN A 29 2.73 -4.98 5.43
N SER A 30 3.44 -6.11 5.43
CA SER A 30 3.51 -6.98 4.25
C SER A 30 2.11 -7.45 3.83
N ILE A 31 1.91 -7.72 2.53
CA ILE A 31 0.64 -8.26 2.03
C ILE A 31 0.31 -9.62 2.67
N ARG A 32 1.34 -10.42 2.97
CA ARG A 32 1.22 -11.72 3.65
C ARG A 32 1.08 -11.61 5.17
N ALA A 33 1.11 -10.40 5.74
CA ALA A 33 0.97 -10.23 7.18
C ALA A 33 -0.46 -10.59 7.65
N THR A 34 -0.52 -11.35 8.74
CA THR A 34 -1.75 -11.72 9.46
C THR A 34 -2.06 -10.76 10.61
N LYS A 35 -1.04 -10.13 11.19
CA LYS A 35 -1.15 -9.13 12.27
C LYS A 35 -0.31 -7.89 11.99
N CYS A 36 -0.68 -6.76 12.60
CA CYS A 36 0.10 -5.54 12.53
C CYS A 36 1.42 -5.68 13.28
N ARG A 37 2.54 -5.28 12.66
CA ARG A 37 3.88 -5.30 13.29
C ARG A 37 4.08 -4.34 14.46
N ARG A 38 3.15 -3.40 14.68
CA ARG A 38 3.23 -2.37 15.74
C ARG A 38 2.26 -2.64 16.89
N CYS A 39 0.96 -2.69 16.58
CA CYS A 39 -0.08 -2.86 17.61
C CYS A 39 -0.64 -4.28 17.70
N HIS A 40 -0.13 -5.24 16.93
CA HIS A 40 -0.58 -6.64 16.87
C HIS A 40 -2.06 -6.87 16.53
N SER A 41 -2.82 -5.81 16.22
CA SER A 41 -4.20 -5.92 15.71
C SER A 41 -4.25 -6.67 14.39
N ARG A 42 -5.31 -7.48 14.20
CA ARG A 42 -5.62 -8.18 12.95
C ARG A 42 -6.46 -7.32 11.99
N ASN A 43 -6.85 -6.12 12.40
CA ASN A 43 -7.63 -5.19 11.60
C ASN A 43 -6.75 -4.47 10.56
N LEU A 44 -6.38 -5.20 9.51
CA LEU A 44 -5.55 -4.75 8.40
C LEU A 44 -6.41 -4.57 7.14
N ARG A 45 -6.26 -3.45 6.45
CA ARG A 45 -6.86 -3.22 5.12
C ARG A 45 -5.81 -3.30 4.02
N ILE A 46 -6.19 -3.69 2.82
CA ILE A 46 -5.31 -3.60 1.65
C ILE A 46 -5.17 -2.11 1.26
N LYS A 47 -3.96 -1.69 0.88
CA LYS A 47 -3.74 -0.32 0.37
C LYS A 47 -4.38 -0.17 -1.01
N LYS A 48 -4.98 0.99 -1.28
CA LYS A 48 -5.59 1.29 -2.58
C LYS A 48 -4.52 1.20 -3.67
N LYS A 49 -4.77 0.42 -4.73
CA LYS A 49 -3.82 0.18 -5.82
C LYS A 49 -3.77 1.31 -6.84
N GLU A 50 -4.81 2.11 -6.91
CA GLU A 50 -4.91 3.22 -7.83
C GLU A 50 -4.03 4.39 -7.39
N LEU A 51 -3.25 4.92 -8.34
CA LEU A 51 -2.63 6.22 -8.18
C LEU A 51 -3.74 7.27 -8.04
N PRO A 52 -3.55 8.31 -7.20
CA PRO A 52 -4.48 9.43 -7.18
C PRO A 52 -4.43 10.12 -8.55
N ALA A 53 -5.40 9.81 -9.42
CA ALA A 53 -5.66 10.64 -10.58
C ALA A 53 -6.12 12.01 -10.05
N LYS A 54 -5.52 13.10 -10.55
CA LYS A 54 -6.13 14.41 -10.35
C LYS A 54 -7.50 14.33 -11.02
N LYS A 55 -8.58 14.52 -10.24
CA LYS A 55 -9.89 14.77 -10.84
C LYS A 55 -9.74 16.02 -11.70
N ALA A 56 -10.12 15.92 -12.97
CA ALA A 56 -10.19 17.06 -13.88
C ALA A 56 -11.22 18.07 -13.37
#